data_AF-A0A353PFM6-F1
#
_entry.id   AF-A0A353PFM6-F1
#
_cell.length_a   1.000
_cell.length_b   1.000
_cell.length_c   1.000
_cell.angle_alpha   90.00
_cell.angle_beta   90.00
_cell.angle_gamma   90.00
#
_symmetry.space_group_name_H-M   'P 1'
#
loop_
_entity.id
_entity.type
_entity.pdbx_description
1 polymer ?
#
loop_
_entity_poly.entity_id
_entity_poly.type
_entity_poly.pdbx_seq_one_letter_code
_entity_poly.pdbx_strand_id
1 'polypeptide(L)' 'PQAFDGLRLAGRKPWRVGANLAVPDHNVPTRGRAGGIADPISRAQVEALDRNCQEFGISELTMMDHRQGIVHVIGPEQG' A
#
# COMPACT_ATOMS: atom_id res chain seq x y z
N PRO A 1 2.10 -3.82 7.62
CA PRO A 1 3.00 -4.65 6.80
C PRO A 1 4.38 -4.76 7.44
N GLN A 2 5.07 -5.91 7.27
CA GLN A 2 6.29 -6.24 8.02
C GLN A 2 7.40 -5.18 7.93
N ALA A 3 7.57 -4.53 6.77
CA ALA A 3 8.59 -3.50 6.57
C ALA A 3 8.41 -2.29 7.52
N PHE A 4 7.17 -1.85 7.74
CA PHE A 4 6.87 -0.73 8.63
C PHE A 4 7.09 -1.08 10.10
N ASP A 5 6.77 -2.32 10.49
CA ASP A 5 7.03 -2.79 11.86
C ASP A 5 8.53 -2.84 12.14
N GLY A 6 9.35 -3.24 11.16
CA GLY A 6 10.80 -3.19 11.24
C GLY A 6 11.37 -1.76 11.40
N LEU A 7 10.73 -0.75 10.79
CA LEU A 7 11.07 0.65 11.01
C LEU A 7 10.73 1.07 12.45
N ARG A 8 9.53 0.74 12.92
CA ARG A 8 9.05 1.10 14.27
C ARG A 8 9.90 0.46 15.37
N LEU A 9 10.16 -0.85 15.27
CA LEU A 9 10.99 -1.58 16.24
C LEU A 9 12.42 -1.04 16.31
N ALA A 10 12.94 -0.54 15.19
CA ALA A 10 14.27 0.06 15.13
C ALA A 10 14.28 1.57 15.43
N GLY A 11 13.13 2.19 15.73
CA GLY A 11 13.03 3.64 15.95
C GLY A 11 13.42 4.48 14.72
N ARG A 12 13.26 3.94 13.50
CA ARG A 12 13.66 4.58 12.24
C ARG A 12 12.47 5.13 11.48
N LYS A 13 12.73 6.12 10.62
CA LYS A 13 11.81 6.62 9.60
C LYS A 13 12.39 6.35 8.21
N PRO A 14 11.55 6.27 7.15
CA PRO A 14 12.04 6.24 5.78
C PRO A 14 12.95 7.43 5.51
N TRP A 15 14.12 7.18 4.94
CA TRP A 15 15.13 8.21 4.72
C TRP A 15 14.68 9.28 3.70
N ARG A 16 14.04 8.85 2.61
CA ARG A 16 13.56 9.73 1.53
C ARG A 16 12.11 9.40 1.18
N VAL A 17 11.18 9.88 1.99
CA VAL A 17 9.74 9.56 1.88
C VAL A 17 9.21 9.75 0.46
N GLY A 18 9.53 10.87 -0.20
CA GLY A 18 9.08 11.18 -1.57
C GLY A 18 9.66 10.31 -2.69
N ALA A 19 10.57 9.37 -2.38
CA ALA A 19 11.05 8.36 -3.33
C ALA A 19 10.33 7.01 -3.17
N ASN A 20 9.25 6.95 -2.37
CA ASN A 20 8.47 5.74 -2.15
C ASN A 20 7.05 5.94 -2.65
N LEU A 21 6.55 4.93 -3.37
CA LEU A 21 5.17 4.79 -3.78
C LEU A 21 4.68 3.41 -3.33
N ALA A 22 3.55 3.37 -2.63
CA ALA A 22 2.89 2.14 -2.23
C ALA A 22 1.68 1.83 -3.11
N VAL A 23 1.41 0.55 -3.32
CA VAL A 23 0.21 0.06 -4.00
C VAL A 23 -0.18 -1.31 -3.44
N PRO A 24 -1.45 -1.55 -3.06
CA PRO A 24 -1.93 -2.87 -2.74
C PRO A 24 -2.31 -3.60 -4.03
N ASP A 25 -1.53 -4.60 -4.45
CA ASP A 25 -1.75 -5.35 -5.70
C ASP A 25 -2.01 -6.86 -5.51
N HIS A 26 -1.55 -7.46 -4.40
CA HIS A 26 -1.71 -8.90 -4.13
C HIS A 26 -2.98 -9.26 -3.35
N ASN A 27 -3.55 -8.31 -2.60
CA ASN A 27 -4.65 -8.53 -1.65
C ASN A 27 -5.95 -7.82 -2.05
N VAL A 28 -6.03 -7.34 -3.29
CA VAL A 28 -7.20 -6.66 -3.83
C VAL A 28 -7.99 -7.62 -4.73
N PRO A 29 -9.33 -7.60 -4.69
CA PRO A 29 -10.13 -8.46 -5.54
C PRO A 29 -10.00 -8.06 -7.01
N THR A 30 -9.86 -9.06 -7.89
CA THR A 30 -9.81 -8.85 -9.34
C THR A 30 -11.13 -8.35 -9.90
N ARG A 31 -12.26 -8.62 -9.23
CA ARG A 31 -13.61 -8.21 -9.63
C ARG A 31 -14.36 -7.63 -8.43
N GLY A 32 -15.27 -6.69 -8.69
CA GLY A 32 -16.18 -6.19 -7.64
C GLY A 32 -15.51 -5.36 -6.55
N ARG A 33 -14.44 -4.61 -6.85
CA ARG A 33 -13.69 -3.77 -5.90
C ARG A 33 -14.56 -2.79 -5.11
N ALA A 34 -15.65 -2.31 -5.70
CA ALA A 34 -16.62 -1.44 -5.04
C ALA A 34 -17.28 -2.09 -3.81
N GLY A 35 -17.33 -3.43 -3.75
CA GLY A 35 -17.81 -4.19 -2.59
C GLY A 35 -16.77 -4.38 -1.48
N GLY A 36 -15.56 -3.85 -1.63
CA GLY A 36 -14.48 -4.02 -0.67
C GLY A 36 -13.80 -5.40 -0.74
N ILE A 37 -13.05 -5.73 0.32
CA ILE A 37 -12.30 -6.99 0.44
C ILE A 37 -13.03 -7.92 1.42
N ALA A 38 -13.57 -9.03 0.91
CA ALA A 38 -14.33 -9.99 1.70
C ALA A 38 -13.43 -10.79 2.66
N ASP A 39 -12.28 -11.25 2.17
CA ASP A 39 -11.30 -11.99 2.96
C ASP A 39 -10.75 -11.09 4.09
N PRO A 40 -10.93 -11.49 5.37
CA PRO A 40 -10.57 -10.63 6.50
C PRO A 40 -9.05 -10.42 6.64
N ILE A 41 -8.23 -11.38 6.22
CA ILE A 41 -6.76 -11.28 6.29
C ILE A 41 -6.28 -10.27 5.24
N SER A 42 -6.75 -10.43 4.01
CA SER A 42 -6.46 -9.55 2.88
C SER A 42 -6.88 -8.11 3.20
N ARG A 43 -8.10 -7.95 3.76
CA ARG A 43 -8.60 -6.65 4.22
C ARG A 43 -7.69 -6.04 5.28
N ALA A 44 -7.36 -6.78 6.33
CA ALA A 44 -6.50 -6.29 7.40
C ALA A 44 -5.10 -5.88 6.90
N GLN A 45 -4.56 -6.58 5.89
CA GLN A 45 -3.28 -6.25 5.29
C GLN A 45 -3.32 -4.95 4.48
N VAL A 46 -4.38 -4.73 3.68
CA VAL A 46 -4.58 -3.48 2.93
C VAL A 46 -4.81 -2.31 3.87
N GLU A 47 -5.71 -2.44 4.85
CA GLU A 47 -5.94 -1.38 5.83
C GLU A 47 -4.68 -1.08 6.66
N ALA A 48 -3.85 -2.09 6.94
CA ALA A 48 -2.57 -1.87 7.58
C ALA A 48 -1.58 -1.14 6.66
N LEU A 49 -1.60 -1.36 5.35
CA LEU A 49 -0.81 -0.56 4.41
C LEU A 49 -1.29 0.89 4.44
N ASP A 50 -2.60 1.13 4.30
CA ASP A 50 -3.22 2.46 4.33
C ASP A 50 -2.78 3.26 5.56
N ARG A 51 -2.93 2.67 6.75
CA ARG A 51 -2.53 3.32 8.02
C ARG A 51 -1.04 3.61 8.09
N ASN A 52 -0.20 2.68 7.63
CA ASN A 52 1.25 2.86 7.65
C ASN A 52 1.70 3.95 6.66
N CYS A 53 1.12 4.00 5.46
CA CYS A 53 1.42 5.05 4.50
C CYS A 53 1.03 6.43 5.03
N GLN A 54 -0.13 6.54 5.68
CA GLN A 54 -0.53 7.78 6.36
C GLN A 54 0.42 8.16 7.51
N GLU A 55 0.81 7.22 8.37
CA GLU A 55 1.70 7.48 9.52
C GLU A 55 3.11 7.90 9.09
N PHE A 56 3.66 7.26 8.06
CA PHE A 56 5.02 7.51 7.58
C PHE A 56 5.10 8.54 6.45
N GLY A 57 3.95 9.09 6.01
CA GLY A 57 3.85 10.08 4.94
C GLY A 57 4.17 9.56 3.54
N ILE A 58 4.09 8.24 3.33
CA ILE A 58 4.37 7.61 2.03
C ILE A 58 3.14 7.78 1.12
N SER A 59 3.38 8.17 -0.13
CA SER A 59 2.31 8.24 -1.14
C SER A 59 1.82 6.84 -1.50
N GLU A 60 0.51 6.68 -1.57
CA GLU A 60 -0.13 5.40 -1.85
C GLU A 60 -1.18 5.53 -2.96
N LEU A 61 -1.13 4.63 -3.92
CA LEU A 61 -2.22 4.38 -4.87
C LEU A 61 -3.17 3.36 -4.24
N THR A 62 -4.15 3.85 -3.47
CA THR A 62 -5.11 2.99 -2.76
C THR A 62 -5.91 2.11 -3.73
N MET A 63 -6.63 1.11 -3.21
CA MET A 63 -7.43 0.17 -4.01
C MET A 63 -8.40 0.87 -4.99
N MET A 64 -8.86 2.08 -4.66
CA MET A 64 -9.82 2.85 -5.45
C MET A 64 -9.18 3.94 -6.31
N ASP A 65 -7.85 4.11 -6.28
CA ASP A 65 -7.16 5.03 -7.19
C ASP A 65 -7.23 4.52 -8.63
N HIS A 66 -7.59 5.38 -9.57
CA HIS A 66 -7.63 5.07 -11.00
C HIS A 66 -6.29 4.59 -11.59
N ARG A 67 -5.16 4.93 -10.95
CA ARG A 67 -3.81 4.51 -11.34
C ARG A 67 -3.39 3.19 -10.71
N GLN A 68 -4.23 2.60 -9.85
CA GLN A 68 -3.93 1.34 -9.18
C GLN A 68 -3.76 0.22 -10.22
N GLY A 69 -2.75 -0.63 -10.02
CA GLY A 69 -2.44 -1.75 -10.88
C GLY A 69 -1.39 -2.67 -10.25
N ILE A 70 -0.78 -3.52 -11.06
CA ILE A 70 0.31 -4.41 -10.63
C ILE A 70 1.55 -3.56 -10.31
N VAL A 71 2.21 -3.79 -9.17
CA VAL A 71 3.31 -2.93 -8.68
C VAL A 71 4.40 -2.68 -9.72
N HIS A 72 4.79 -3.72 -10.47
CA HIS A 72 5.84 -3.63 -11.49
C HIS A 72 5.41 -3.01 -12.81
N VAL A 73 4.10 -2.78 -13.01
CA VAL A 73 3.56 -2.04 -14.16
C VAL A 73 3.40 -0.58 -13.79
N ILE A 74 2.77 -0.30 -12.64
CA ILE A 74 2.51 1.08 -12.20
C ILE A 74 3.78 1.83 -11.86
N GLY A 75 4.81 1.16 -11.35
CA GLY A 75 6.05 1.81 -10.95
C GLY A 75 6.65 2.61 -12.10
N PRO A 76 6.98 1.97 -13.24
CA PRO A 76 7.44 2.66 -14.44
C PRO A 76 6.46 3.71 -15.01
N GLU A 77 5.15 3.53 -14.85
CA GLU A 77 4.14 4.49 -15.35
C GLU A 77 4.09 5.79 -14.54
N GLN A 78 4.53 5.78 -13.28
CA GLN A 78 4.52 6.97 -12.41
C GLN A 78 5.83 7.78 -12.43
N GLY A 79 6.80 7.38 -13.27
CA GLY A 79 8.12 8.03 -13.41
C GLY A 79 9.14 7.53 -12.39
#